data_AF-A0A7X7ZRF0-F1
#
_entry.id   AF-A0A7X7ZRF0-F1
#
_cell.length_a   1.000
_cell.length_b   1.000
_cell.length_c   1.000
_cell.angle_alpha   90.00
_cell.angle_beta   90.00
_cell.angle_gamma   90.00
#
_symmetry.space_group_name_H-M   'P 1'
#
loop_
_entity.id
_entity.type
_entity.pdbx_description
1 polymer ?
#
loop_
_entity_poly.entity_id
_entity_poly.type
_entity_poly.pdbx_seq_one_letter_code
_entity_poly.pdbx_strand_id
1 'polypeptide(L)'
;MKKEYQEIKTTLTSDEANQMIEKVARFFVEKQMGSAGILLLESLHPLHGIASQAMFFILPFAEMVFDSEKYQHFALMIQEEVHLKRLIKRIDELDEELNRERRAEAKLRRQRRKNQYRAAIRKLFKKDDKSAE
;
A
#
# COMPACT_ATOMS: atom_id res chain seq x y z
N MET A 1 6.55 -35.80 13.07
CA MET A 1 6.06 -34.41 13.11
C MET A 1 4.57 -34.45 13.42
N LYS A 2 4.13 -33.94 14.58
CA LYS A 2 2.70 -33.69 14.82
C LYS A 2 2.30 -32.55 13.88
N LYS A 3 1.55 -32.85 12.82
CA LYS A 3 0.90 -31.80 12.04
C LYS A 3 -0.26 -31.31 12.91
N GLU A 4 -0.05 -30.20 13.62
CA GLU A 4 -1.15 -29.43 14.19
C GLU A 4 -2.01 -28.97 13.01
N TYR A 5 -3.19 -29.57 12.87
CA TYR A 5 -4.17 -29.11 11.90
C TYR A 5 -4.67 -27.76 12.40
N GLN A 6 -4.23 -26.67 11.75
CA GLN A 6 -4.74 -25.34 12.03
C GLN A 6 -6.25 -25.36 11.79
N GLU A 7 -7.02 -25.05 12.82
CA GLU A 7 -8.48 -25.01 12.72
C GLU A 7 -8.87 -24.02 11.62
N ILE A 8 -9.70 -24.47 10.68
CA ILE A 8 -10.20 -23.61 9.60
C ILE A 8 -11.09 -22.56 10.26
N LYS A 9 -10.62 -21.31 10.32
CA LYS A 9 -11.47 -20.20 10.76
C LYS A 9 -12.56 -19.99 9.71
N THR A 10 -13.82 -19.97 10.15
CA THR A 10 -15.00 -19.81 9.29
C THR A 10 -15.65 -18.44 9.43
N THR A 11 -15.22 -17.65 10.42
CA THR A 11 -15.75 -16.32 10.71
C THR A 11 -14.61 -15.34 11.00
N LEU A 12 -14.82 -14.08 10.67
CA LEU A 12 -13.87 -12.99 10.90
C LEU A 12 -14.58 -11.89 11.67
N THR A 13 -13.98 -11.40 12.76
CA THR A 13 -14.53 -10.25 13.47
C THR A 13 -14.30 -8.97 12.67
N SER A 14 -15.13 -7.95 12.91
CA SER A 14 -14.98 -6.65 12.25
C SER A 14 -13.60 -6.03 12.49
N ASP A 15 -13.02 -6.21 13.69
CA ASP A 15 -11.69 -5.67 14.00
C ASP A 15 -10.58 -6.41 13.25
N GLU A 16 -10.62 -7.74 13.20
CA GLU A 16 -9.67 -8.54 12.40
C GLU A 16 -9.75 -8.18 10.92
N ALA A 17 -10.96 -7.98 10.38
CA ALA A 17 -11.15 -7.51 9.01
C ALA A 17 -10.51 -6.14 8.78
N ASN A 18 -10.69 -5.19 9.70
CA ASN A 18 -10.10 -3.85 9.62
C ASN A 18 -8.58 -3.90 9.64
N GLN A 19 -8.00 -4.69 10.54
CA GLN A 19 -6.56 -4.87 10.64
C GLN A 19 -5.99 -5.51 9.37
N MET A 20 -6.70 -6.47 8.77
CA MET A 20 -6.29 -7.09 7.52
C MET A 20 -6.36 -6.10 6.35
N ILE A 21 -7.45 -5.33 6.25
CA ILE A 21 -7.60 -4.28 5.25
C ILE A 21 -6.43 -3.29 5.32
N GLU A 22 -6.09 -2.80 6.51
CA GLU A 22 -4.98 -1.86 6.69
C GLU A 22 -3.64 -2.46 6.27
N LYS A 23 -3.35 -3.70 6.66
CA LYS A 23 -2.10 -4.39 6.30
C LYS A 23 -1.98 -4.58 4.79
N VAL A 24 -3.03 -5.04 4.13
CA VAL A 24 -3.03 -5.28 2.68
C VAL A 24 -2.95 -3.97 1.91
N ALA A 25 -3.67 -2.93 2.35
CA ALA A 25 -3.63 -1.63 1.70
C ALA A 25 -2.22 -1.02 1.74
N ARG A 26 -1.54 -1.08 2.89
CA ARG A 26 -0.15 -0.64 3.02
C ARG A 26 0.80 -1.42 2.12
N PHE A 27 0.63 -2.74 2.02
CA PHE A 27 1.45 -3.56 1.13
C PHE A 27 1.40 -3.08 -0.32
N PHE A 28 0.21 -2.79 -0.86
CA PHE A 28 0.09 -2.26 -2.23
C PHE A 28 0.75 -0.89 -2.39
N VAL A 29 0.50 0.03 -1.47
CA VAL A 29 0.97 1.42 -1.58
C VAL A 29 2.49 1.53 -1.38
N GLU A 30 3.06 0.82 -0.40
CA GLU A 30 4.50 0.81 -0.15
C GLU A 30 5.30 0.26 -1.34
N LYS A 31 4.72 -0.69 -2.08
CA LYS A 31 5.30 -1.24 -3.31
C LYS A 31 4.99 -0.43 -4.57
N GLN A 32 4.36 0.74 -4.44
CA GLN A 32 3.94 1.58 -5.57
C GLN A 32 2.96 0.85 -6.52
N MET A 33 2.17 -0.05 -5.96
CA MET A 33 1.17 -0.86 -6.66
C MET A 33 -0.26 -0.44 -6.34
N GLY A 34 -0.50 0.74 -5.74
CA GLY A 34 -1.83 1.20 -5.33
C GLY A 34 -2.86 1.12 -6.45
N SER A 35 -2.63 1.83 -7.56
CA SER A 35 -3.55 1.85 -8.71
C SER A 35 -3.70 0.48 -9.39
N ALA A 36 -2.62 -0.29 -9.50
CA ALA A 36 -2.64 -1.63 -10.09
C ALA A 36 -3.43 -2.61 -9.21
N GLY A 37 -3.27 -2.50 -7.89
CA GLY A 37 -4.02 -3.27 -6.90
C GLY A 37 -5.50 -2.95 -6.92
N ILE A 38 -5.87 -1.67 -7.01
CA ILE A 38 -7.27 -1.24 -7.17
C ILE A 38 -7.88 -1.85 -8.42
N LEU A 39 -7.22 -1.74 -9.58
CA LEU A 39 -7.71 -2.30 -10.84
C LEU A 39 -7.95 -3.82 -10.74
N LEU A 40 -7.00 -4.54 -10.15
CA LEU A 40 -7.11 -5.97 -9.93
C LEU A 40 -8.31 -6.30 -9.02
N LEU A 41 -8.43 -5.63 -7.87
CA LEU A 41 -9.49 -5.91 -6.91
C LEU A 41 -10.88 -5.54 -7.46
N GLU A 42 -11.00 -4.44 -8.20
CA GLU A 42 -12.24 -4.05 -8.88
C GLU A 42 -12.63 -5.07 -9.96
N SER A 43 -11.65 -5.63 -10.68
CA SER A 43 -11.93 -6.70 -11.66
C SER A 43 -12.45 -7.99 -11.03
N LEU A 44 -12.11 -8.23 -9.75
CA LEU A 44 -12.55 -9.38 -8.96
C LEU A 44 -13.84 -9.09 -8.18
N HIS A 45 -14.30 -7.84 -8.15
CA HIS A 45 -15.53 -7.42 -7.48
C HIS A 45 -16.78 -8.26 -7.86
N PRO A 46 -17.07 -8.57 -9.14
CA PRO A 46 -18.22 -9.42 -9.50
C PRO A 46 -18.08 -10.89 -9.06
N LEU A 47 -16.89 -11.28 -8.60
CA LEU A 47 -16.55 -12.65 -8.21
C LEU A 47 -16.41 -12.83 -6.71
N HIS A 48 -16.73 -11.85 -5.85
CA HIS A 48 -16.45 -11.91 -4.41
C HIS A 48 -16.95 -13.22 -3.72
N GLY A 49 -18.11 -13.75 -4.13
CA GLY A 49 -18.64 -15.02 -3.62
C GLY A 49 -17.92 -16.30 -4.11
N ILE A 50 -17.26 -16.25 -5.28
CA ILE A 50 -16.44 -17.35 -5.83
C ILE A 50 -14.97 -17.16 -5.45
N ALA A 51 -14.55 -15.92 -5.22
CA ALA A 51 -13.18 -15.56 -4.89
C ALA A 51 -12.74 -16.17 -3.55
N SER A 52 -13.61 -16.18 -2.52
CA SER A 52 -13.28 -16.88 -1.28
C SER A 52 -13.16 -18.39 -1.51
N GLN A 53 -14.07 -18.99 -2.27
CA GLN A 53 -14.01 -20.42 -2.60
C GLN A 53 -12.76 -20.78 -3.42
N ALA A 54 -12.35 -19.92 -4.35
CA ALA A 54 -11.11 -20.06 -5.11
C ALA A 54 -9.88 -19.90 -4.20
N MET A 55 -9.90 -18.95 -3.27
CA MET A 55 -8.83 -18.80 -2.26
C MET A 55 -8.74 -20.04 -1.36
N PHE A 56 -9.87 -20.58 -0.87
CA PHE A 56 -9.90 -21.81 -0.09
C PHE A 56 -9.43 -23.03 -0.89
N PHE A 57 -9.69 -23.09 -2.20
CA PHE A 57 -9.14 -24.12 -3.08
C PHE A 57 -7.62 -23.99 -3.28
N ILE A 58 -7.11 -22.75 -3.33
CA ILE A 58 -5.68 -22.45 -3.48
C ILE A 58 -4.93 -22.56 -2.13
N LEU A 59 -5.64 -22.44 -1.00
CA LEU A 59 -5.12 -22.52 0.38
C LEU A 59 -4.09 -23.64 0.60
N PRO A 60 -4.34 -24.93 0.27
CA PRO A 60 -3.35 -25.99 0.48
C PRO A 60 -2.02 -25.76 -0.26
N PHE A 61 -2.03 -24.96 -1.32
CA PHE A 61 -0.83 -24.56 -2.06
C PHE A 61 -0.21 -23.28 -1.49
N ALA A 62 -1.04 -22.32 -1.09
CA ALA A 62 -0.60 -21.07 -0.48
C ALA A 62 0.08 -21.30 0.89
N GLU A 63 -0.43 -22.21 1.71
CA GLU A 63 0.13 -22.57 3.03
C GLU A 63 1.56 -23.14 2.98
N MET A 64 2.01 -23.61 1.81
CA MET A 64 3.39 -24.07 1.63
C MET A 64 4.40 -22.92 1.56
N VAL A 65 3.95 -21.69 1.29
CA VAL A 65 4.79 -20.49 1.10
C VAL A 65 4.38 -19.35 2.04
N PHE A 66 3.13 -19.31 2.45
CA PHE A 66 2.53 -18.27 3.28
C PHE A 66 2.04 -18.84 4.62
N ASP A 67 1.94 -17.95 5.59
CA ASP A 67 1.33 -18.22 6.89
C ASP A 67 -0.18 -18.55 6.72
N SER A 68 -0.57 -19.77 7.09
CA SER A 68 -1.92 -20.31 6.91
C SER A 68 -3.00 -19.44 7.54
N GLU A 69 -2.78 -18.95 8.77
CA GLU A 69 -3.78 -18.16 9.48
C GLU A 69 -4.03 -16.82 8.77
N LYS A 70 -2.96 -16.15 8.34
CA LYS A 70 -3.06 -14.88 7.62
C LYS A 70 -3.76 -15.04 6.27
N TYR A 71 -3.52 -16.15 5.58
CA TYR A 71 -4.17 -16.43 4.32
C TYR A 71 -5.66 -16.73 4.51
N GLN A 72 -6.04 -17.51 5.53
CA GLN A 72 -7.45 -17.75 5.86
C GLN A 72 -8.17 -16.45 6.22
N HIS A 73 -7.55 -15.57 7.01
CA HIS A 73 -8.11 -14.25 7.35
C HIS A 73 -8.33 -13.39 6.10
N PHE A 74 -7.38 -13.41 5.17
CA PHE A 74 -7.50 -12.70 3.91
C PHE A 74 -8.62 -13.27 3.02
N ALA A 75 -8.73 -14.60 2.92
CA ALA A 75 -9.78 -15.27 2.16
C ALA A 75 -11.18 -14.97 2.71
N LEU A 76 -11.35 -15.00 4.04
CA LEU A 76 -12.59 -14.63 4.73
C LEU A 76 -12.93 -13.15 4.53
N MET A 77 -11.93 -12.27 4.59
CA MET A 77 -12.12 -10.83 4.38
C MET A 77 -12.63 -10.54 2.96
N ILE A 78 -12.09 -11.19 1.93
CA ILE A 78 -12.52 -10.98 0.54
C ILE A 78 -13.92 -11.50 0.24
N GLN A 79 -14.44 -12.44 1.02
CA GLN A 79 -15.77 -13.02 0.83
C GLN A 79 -16.90 -11.96 0.87
N GLU A 80 -16.77 -11.01 1.81
CA GLU A 80 -17.74 -9.95 2.01
C GLU A 80 -17.45 -8.76 1.09
N GLU A 81 -18.40 -8.44 0.20
CA GLU A 81 -18.29 -7.30 -0.73
C GLU A 81 -17.95 -5.99 0.00
N VAL A 82 -18.53 -5.81 1.19
CA VAL A 82 -18.29 -4.64 2.04
C VAL A 82 -16.81 -4.51 2.41
N HIS A 83 -16.13 -5.61 2.72
CA HIS A 83 -14.71 -5.59 3.07
C HIS A 83 -13.83 -5.34 1.85
N LEU A 84 -14.15 -5.95 0.71
CA LEU A 84 -13.45 -5.69 -0.55
C LEU A 84 -13.53 -4.21 -0.97
N LYS A 85 -14.73 -3.61 -0.93
CA LYS A 85 -14.92 -2.17 -1.19
C LYS A 85 -14.13 -1.29 -0.22
N ARG A 86 -14.11 -1.66 1.06
CA ARG A 86 -13.33 -0.95 2.08
C ARG A 86 -11.83 -1.07 1.85
N LEU A 87 -11.35 -2.22 1.39
CA LEU A 87 -9.95 -2.40 0.99
C LEU A 87 -9.58 -1.50 -0.19
N ILE A 88 -10.37 -1.51 -1.25
CA ILE A 88 -10.15 -0.68 -2.44
C ILE A 88 -10.08 0.80 -2.06
N LYS A 89 -11.08 1.27 -1.30
CA LYS A 89 -11.10 2.65 -0.81
C LYS A 89 -9.87 2.98 0.03
N ARG A 90 -9.45 2.07 0.90
CA ARG A 90 -8.30 2.28 1.76
C ARG A 90 -6.98 2.34 1.00
N ILE A 91 -6.82 1.53 -0.05
CA ILE A 91 -5.66 1.61 -0.96
C ILE A 91 -5.62 2.97 -1.63
N ASP A 92 -6.75 3.46 -2.13
CA ASP A 92 -6.84 4.75 -2.82
C ASP A 92 -6.45 5.92 -1.89
N GLU A 93 -7.04 5.97 -0.68
CA GLU A 93 -6.71 6.96 0.34
C GLU A 93 -5.20 7.01 0.65
N LEU A 94 -4.59 5.83 0.90
CA LEU A 94 -3.17 5.73 1.23
C LEU A 94 -2.26 6.09 0.05
N ASP A 95 -2.61 5.67 -1.17
CA ASP A 95 -1.83 5.99 -2.37
C ASP A 95 -1.84 7.50 -2.64
N GLU A 96 -2.99 8.15 -2.48
CA GLU A 96 -3.09 9.59 -2.58
C GLU A 96 -2.26 10.31 -1.50
N GLU A 97 -2.33 9.87 -0.23
CA GLU A 97 -1.54 10.43 0.87
C GLU A 97 -0.04 10.37 0.55
N LEU A 98 0.47 9.20 0.18
CA LEU A 98 1.88 9.02 -0.12
C LEU A 98 2.33 9.82 -1.36
N ASN A 99 1.48 9.88 -2.39
CA ASN A 99 1.77 10.67 -3.59
C ASN A 99 1.74 12.18 -3.31
N ARG A 100 0.86 12.66 -2.42
CA ARG A 100 0.84 14.06 -1.96
C ARG A 100 2.13 14.41 -1.22
N GLU A 101 2.57 13.56 -0.29
CA GLU A 101 3.82 13.75 0.46
C GLU A 101 5.03 13.80 -0.47
N ARG A 102 5.18 12.82 -1.36
CA ARG A 102 6.25 12.80 -2.37
C ARG A 102 6.27 14.05 -3.25
N ARG A 103 5.09 14.54 -3.67
CA ARG A 103 4.98 15.79 -4.45
C ARG A 103 5.39 17.01 -3.62
N ALA A 104 5.03 17.08 -2.35
CA ALA A 104 5.43 18.17 -1.45
C ALA A 104 6.94 18.17 -1.21
N GLU A 105 7.54 17.02 -0.93
CA GLU A 105 8.98 16.86 -0.78
C GLU A 105 9.75 17.25 -2.04
N ALA A 106 9.27 16.83 -3.21
CA ALA A 106 9.87 17.20 -4.48
C ALA A 106 9.82 18.72 -4.74
N LYS A 107 8.71 19.38 -4.38
CA LYS A 107 8.59 20.85 -4.45
C LYS A 107 9.58 21.54 -3.51
N LEU A 108 9.68 21.10 -2.24
CA LEU A 108 10.64 21.63 -1.27
C LEU A 108 12.08 21.45 -1.73
N ARG A 109 12.44 20.27 -2.25
CA ARG A 109 13.77 19.98 -2.79
C ARG A 109 14.12 20.88 -3.97
N ARG A 110 13.18 21.12 -4.89
CA ARG A 110 13.34 22.06 -6.02
C ARG A 110 13.55 23.49 -5.52
N GLN A 111 12.77 23.93 -4.53
CA GLN A 111 12.89 25.28 -3.97
C GLN A 111 14.24 25.47 -3.26
N ARG A 112 14.67 24.49 -2.45
CA ARG A 112 15.98 24.50 -1.78
C ARG A 112 17.13 24.61 -2.80
N ARG A 113 17.09 23.82 -3.87
CA ARG A 113 18.08 23.88 -4.97
C ARG A 113 18.13 25.26 -5.63
N LYS A 114 16.98 25.85 -5.95
CA LYS A 114 16.89 27.20 -6.54
C LYS A 114 17.47 28.27 -5.60
N ASN A 115 17.12 28.20 -4.32
CA ASN A 115 17.61 29.15 -3.31
C ASN A 115 19.13 29.03 -3.11
N GLN A 116 19.67 27.81 -3.05
CA GLN A 116 21.11 27.55 -2.97
C GLN A 116 21.85 28.10 -4.19
N TYR A 117 21.35 27.85 -5.40
CA TYR A 117 21.94 28.37 -6.64
C TYR A 117 21.97 29.91 -6.66
N ARG A 118 20.86 30.56 -6.32
CA ARG A 118 20.78 32.03 -6.22
C ARG A 118 21.75 32.59 -5.18
N ALA A 119 21.87 31.95 -4.02
CA ALA A 119 22.81 32.36 -2.98
C ALA A 119 24.27 32.19 -3.42
N ALA A 120 24.60 31.12 -4.14
CA ALA A 120 25.94 30.87 -4.69
C ALA A 120 26.32 31.93 -5.73
N ILE A 121 25.43 32.23 -6.68
CA ILE A 121 25.64 33.30 -7.66
C ILE A 121 25.88 34.64 -6.96
N ARG A 122 25.04 35.00 -5.98
CA ARG A 122 25.18 36.27 -5.26
C ARG A 122 26.53 36.39 -4.55
N LYS A 123 27.06 35.28 -4.02
CA LYS A 123 28.39 35.26 -3.40
C LYS A 123 29.53 35.44 -4.40
N LEU A 124 29.39 34.90 -5.61
CA LEU A 124 30.37 35.06 -6.70
C LEU A 124 30.45 36.52 -7.14
N PHE A 125 29.32 37.13 -7.53
CA PHE A 125 29.30 38.53 -7.97
C PHE A 125 29.75 39.53 -6.88
N LYS A 126 29.46 39.26 -5.61
CA LYS A 126 29.90 40.13 -4.50
C LYS A 126 31.40 40.01 -4.19
N LYS A 127 32.06 38.95 -4.67
CA LYS A 127 33.50 38.74 -4.50
C LYS A 127 34.28 39.57 -5.53
N ASP A 128 33.77 39.66 -6.75
CA ASP A 128 34.40 40.41 -7.84
C ASP A 128 34.44 41.92 -7.54
N ASP A 129 33.39 42.48 -6.93
CA ASP A 129 33.34 43.90 -6.50
C ASP A 129 34.38 44.25 -5.42
N LYS A 130 34.81 43.29 -4.60
CA LYS A 130 35.79 43.53 -3.50
C LYS A 130 37.25 43.36 -3.93
N SER A 131 37.50 42.83 -5.12
CA SER A 131 38.84 42.65 -5.68
C SER A 131 39.25 43.76 -6.65
N ALA A 132 38.40 44.77 -6.84
CA ALA A 132 38.64 45.92 -7.71
C ALA A 132 38.98 47.23 -6.95
N GLU A 133 39.14 47.18 -5.63
CA GLU A 133 39.67 48.28 -4.78
C GLU A 133 41.11 48.02 -4.33
#